data_AF-A0A3M1WS27-F1
#
_entry.id   AF-A0A3M1WS27-F1
#
_cell.length_a   1.000
_cell.length_b   1.000
_cell.length_c   1.000
_cell.angle_alpha   90.00
_cell.angle_beta   90.00
_cell.angle_gamma   90.00
#
_symmetry.space_group_name_H-M   'P 1'
#
loop_
_entity.id
_entity.type
_entity.pdbx_description
1 polymer ?
#
loop_
_entity_poly.entity_id
_entity_poly.type
_entity_poly.pdbx_seq_one_letter_code
_entity_poly.pdbx_strand_id
1 'polypeptide(L)' 'MFGGGPARRFVGEMTPAGVNGFEIIPGGESGVVSSPFYASMLGRWLTNHYHPMLLRRNQVEADRMSEQMFEPAP' A
#
# COMPACT_ATOMS: atom_id res chain seq x y z
N MET A 1 2.26 -26.27 8.72
CA MET A 1 3.00 -25.04 8.38
C MET A 1 2.62 -24.67 6.96
N PHE A 2 2.09 -23.47 6.72
CA PHE A 2 1.73 -23.07 5.37
C PHE A 2 3.03 -22.84 4.58
N GLY A 3 3.30 -23.69 3.59
CA GLY A 3 4.51 -23.62 2.76
C GLY A 3 4.50 -22.49 1.73
N GLY A 4 3.42 -21.70 1.69
CA GLY A 4 3.25 -20.57 0.79
C GLY A 4 1.92 -19.86 1.02
N GLY A 5 1.83 -18.66 0.45
CA GLY A 5 0.65 -17.80 0.48
C GLY A 5 0.87 -16.56 -0.38
N PRO A 6 -0.19 -15.77 -0.65
CA PRO A 6 -0.05 -14.55 -1.43
C PRO A 6 0.83 -13.54 -0.71
N ALA A 7 1.80 -12.95 -1.43
CA ALA A 7 2.61 -11.83 -0.94
C ALA A 7 1.88 -10.48 -1.01
N ARG A 8 0.83 -10.41 -1.84
CA ARG A 8 -0.03 -9.24 -2.06
C ARG A 8 -1.39 -9.72 -2.57
N ARG A 9 -2.47 -9.00 -2.26
CA ARG A 9 -3.76 -9.13 -2.93
C ARG A 9 -4.11 -7.79 -3.57
N PHE A 10 -4.64 -7.83 -4.79
CA PHE A 10 -4.95 -6.64 -5.57
C PHE A 10 -6.21 -6.87 -6.41
N VAL A 11 -7.06 -5.84 -6.50
CA VAL A 11 -8.20 -5.77 -7.42
C VAL A 11 -8.16 -4.42 -8.12
N GLY A 12 -8.32 -4.44 -9.44
CA GLY A 12 -8.35 -3.23 -10.27
C GLY A 12 -9.54 -3.24 -11.21
N GLU A 13 -10.21 -2.11 -11.30
CA GLU A 13 -11.28 -1.85 -12.26
C GLU A 13 -10.83 -0.72 -13.20
N MET A 14 -10.93 -0.98 -14.51
CA MET A 14 -10.65 0.00 -15.55
C MET A 14 -11.95 0.73 -15.91
N THR A 15 -12.00 2.04 -15.68
CA THR A 15 -13.14 2.89 -16.08
C THR A 15 -12.70 3.96 -17.08
N PRO A 16 -13.62 4.55 -17.87
CA PRO A 16 -13.29 5.70 -18.71
C PRO A 16 -12.71 6.90 -17.94
N ALA A 17 -13.00 7.03 -16.64
CA ALA A 17 -12.48 8.07 -15.75
C ALA A 17 -11.14 7.71 -15.08
N GLY A 18 -10.55 6.56 -15.43
CA GLY A 18 -9.31 6.05 -14.87
C GLY A 18 -9.48 4.77 -14.06
N VAL A 19 -8.42 4.37 -13.35
CA VAL A 19 -8.36 3.11 -12.61
C VAL A 19 -8.87 3.29 -11.18
N ASN A 20 -9.76 2.38 -10.75
CA ASN A 20 -10.07 2.20 -9.34
C ASN A 20 -9.31 0.96 -8.83
N GLY A 21 -8.42 1.14 -7.87
CA GLY A 21 -7.56 0.07 -7.36
C GLY A 21 -7.71 -0.11 -5.85
N PHE A 22 -7.64 -1.35 -5.41
CA PHE A 22 -7.58 -1.74 -4.00
C PHE A 22 -6.51 -2.79 -3.81
N GLU A 23 -5.73 -2.67 -2.74
CA GLU A 23 -4.67 -3.62 -2.44
C GLU A 23 -4.51 -3.88 -0.94
N ILE A 24 -3.72 -4.91 -0.64
CA ILE A 24 -3.25 -5.20 0.71
C ILE A 24 -2.02 -6.12 0.67
N ILE A 25 -1.10 -5.93 1.62
CA ILE A 25 0.03 -6.83 1.91
C ILE A 25 -0.07 -7.37 3.35
N PRO A 26 0.53 -8.54 3.67
CA PRO A 26 0.32 -9.23 4.94
C PRO A 26 0.84 -8.52 6.20
N GLY A 27 1.76 -7.56 6.08
CA GLY A 27 2.36 -6.85 7.21
C GLY A 27 2.16 -5.35 7.09
N GLY A 28 3.12 -4.67 6.51
CA GLY A 28 3.12 -3.25 6.19
C GLY A 28 4.33 -2.94 5.32
N GLU A 29 4.42 -1.71 4.83
CA GLU A 29 5.41 -1.33 3.81
C GLU A 29 6.85 -1.31 4.35
N SER A 30 7.03 -1.20 5.66
CA SER A 30 8.35 -1.12 6.27
C SER A 30 8.89 -2.50 6.66
N GLY A 31 10.15 -2.77 6.31
CA GLY A 31 10.90 -3.92 6.84
C GLY A 31 11.50 -3.70 8.24
N VAL A 32 11.39 -2.50 8.81
CA VAL A 32 11.99 -2.15 10.12
C VAL A 32 10.99 -2.46 11.23
N VAL A 33 11.32 -3.40 12.13
CA VAL A 33 10.40 -3.90 13.18
C VAL A 33 9.86 -2.80 14.10
N SER A 34 10.66 -1.77 14.41
CA SER A 34 10.24 -0.65 15.25
C SER A 34 9.39 0.39 14.51
N SER A 35 9.23 0.27 13.20
CA SER A 35 8.41 1.20 12.41
C SER A 35 6.92 1.00 12.71
N PRO A 36 6.13 2.07 12.85
CA PRO A 36 4.67 1.95 12.91
C PRO A 36 4.08 1.33 11.65
N PHE A 37 4.83 1.31 10.54
CA PHE A 37 4.43 0.74 9.26
C PHE A 37 4.91 -0.70 9.02
N TYR A 38 5.44 -1.39 10.05
CA TYR A 38 5.88 -2.79 9.93
C TYR A 38 4.73 -3.79 9.79
N ALA A 39 3.65 -3.58 10.57
CA ALA A 39 2.50 -4.48 10.64
C ALA A 39 1.16 -3.73 10.50
N SER A 40 1.18 -2.51 9.93
CA SER A 40 0.04 -1.60 9.85
C SER A 40 -1.17 -2.15 9.08
N MET A 41 -0.96 -3.14 8.20
CA MET A 41 -1.98 -3.76 7.36
C MET A 41 -2.40 -5.15 7.84
N LEU A 42 -1.70 -5.75 8.81
CA LEU A 42 -1.93 -7.12 9.27
C LEU A 42 -3.39 -7.38 9.69
N GLY A 43 -4.00 -6.43 10.41
CA GLY A 43 -5.40 -6.54 10.82
C GLY A 43 -6.37 -6.64 9.63
N ARG A 44 -6.14 -5.84 8.57
CA ARG A 44 -6.93 -5.90 7.34
C ARG A 44 -6.65 -7.18 6.57
N TRP A 45 -5.39 -7.59 6.48
CA TRP A 45 -4.98 -8.83 5.82
C TRP A 45 -5.68 -10.08 6.37
N LEU A 46 -5.70 -10.21 7.70
CA LEU A 46 -6.30 -11.34 8.41
C LEU A 46 -7.83 -11.36 8.34
N THR A 47 -8.44 -10.20 8.07
CA THR A 47 -9.89 -10.04 7.95
C THR A 47 -10.36 -9.85 6.51
N ASN A 48 -9.50 -10.14 5.53
CA ASN A 48 -9.78 -10.00 4.09
C ASN A 48 -10.26 -8.60 3.66
N HIS A 49 -9.78 -7.56 4.34
CA HIS A 49 -10.01 -6.16 4.00
C HIS A 49 -8.84 -5.59 3.19
N TYR A 50 -9.15 -4.56 2.41
CA TYR A 50 -8.21 -3.85 1.53
C TYR A 50 -8.10 -2.38 1.95
N HIS A 51 -7.12 -1.67 1.37
CA HIS A 51 -7.09 -0.21 1.34
C HIS A 51 -7.09 0.30 -0.12
N PRO A 52 -7.46 1.56 -0.37
CA PRO A 52 -7.35 2.15 -1.69
C PRO A 52 -5.90 2.19 -2.19
N MET A 53 -5.69 1.84 -3.46
CA MET A 53 -4.43 2.05 -4.16
C MET A 53 -4.52 3.40 -4.89
N LEU A 54 -3.83 4.41 -4.37
CA LEU A 54 -3.91 5.78 -4.87
C LEU A 54 -3.06 5.94 -6.14
N LEU A 55 -3.71 6.22 -7.25
CA LEU A 55 -3.05 6.37 -8.56
C LEU A 55 -3.10 7.80 -9.10
N ARG A 56 -4.08 8.60 -8.68
CA ARG A 56 -4.22 9.98 -9.14
C ARG A 56 -3.42 10.91 -8.23
N ARG A 57 -2.73 11.88 -8.84
CA ARG A 57 -1.86 12.83 -8.12
C ARG A 57 -2.58 13.55 -6.98
N ASN A 58 -3.79 14.05 -7.23
CA ASN A 58 -4.59 14.73 -6.21
C ASN A 58 -4.94 13.84 -5.02
N GLN A 59 -5.16 12.54 -5.24
CA GLN A 59 -5.42 11.59 -4.15
C GLN A 59 -4.16 11.35 -3.34
N VAL A 60 -3.02 11.15 -4.01
CA VAL A 60 -1.71 10.98 -3.34
C VAL A 60 -1.35 12.23 -2.54
N GLU A 61 -1.57 13.42 -3.08
CA GLU A 61 -1.32 14.70 -2.38
C GLU A 61 -2.23 14.88 -1.16
N ALA A 62 -3.50 14.47 -1.24
CA ALA A 62 -4.44 14.58 -0.13
C ALA A 62 -4.16 13.59 1.03
N ASP A 63 -3.60 12.41 0.75
CA ASP A 63 -3.32 11.35 1.74
C ASP A 63 -1.85 11.32 2.19
N ARG A 64 -1.02 12.22 1.66
CA ARG A 64 0.42 12.26 1.93
C ARG A 64 0.73 12.46 3.41
N MET A 65 1.47 11.52 4.00
CA MET A 65 1.99 11.67 5.36
C MET A 65 3.37 12.35 5.44
N SER A 66 4.22 12.18 4.43
CA SER A 66 5.55 12.79 4.34
C SER A 66 6.00 12.99 2.90
N GLU A 67 6.97 13.89 2.70
CA GLU A 67 7.65 14.10 1.42
C GLU A 67 9.15 14.15 1.66
N GLN A 68 9.91 13.56 0.74
CA GLN A 68 11.37 13.63 0.72
C GLN A 68 11.82 13.93 -0.70
N MET A 69 12.63 14.98 -0.85
CA MET A 69 13.27 15.34 -2.11
C MET A 69 14.68 14.76 -2.15
N PHE A 70 15.02 14.08 -3.25
CA PHE A 70 16.37 13.58 -3.51
C PHE A 70 17.01 14.44 -4.58
N GLU A 71 18.12 15.08 -4.25
CA GLU A 71 18.88 15.92 -5.17
C GLU A 71 20.11 15.16 -5.70
N PRO A 72 20.61 15.49 -6.89
CA PRO A 72 21.85 14.92 -7.40
C PRO A 72 23.01 15.12 -6.42
N ALA A 73 23.90 14.13 -6.33
CA ALA A 73 25.19 14.33 -5.67
C ALA A 73 26.02 15.38 -6.45
N PRO A 74 26.87 16.15 -5.77
CA PRO A 74 27.76 17.13 -6.40
C PRO A 74 28.68 16.53 -7.48
#